data_AF-A0A842MLG1-F1
#
_entry.id   AF-A0A842MLG1-F1
#
_cell.length_a   1.000
_cell.length_b   1.000
_cell.length_c   1.000
_cell.angle_alpha   90.00
_cell.angle_beta   90.00
_cell.angle_gamma   90.00
#
_symmetry.space_group_name_H-M   'P 1'
#
loop_
_entity.id
_entity.type
_entity.pdbx_description
1 polymer ?
#
loop_
_entity_poly.entity_id
_entity_poly.type
_entity_poly.pdbx_seq_one_letter_code
_entity_poly.pdbx_strand_id
1 'polypeptide(L)' 'MAKCSKCGTEVAKPEKTWTLAPKGKKAVTVGLYKCPSCGAFFRASSK' A
#
# COMPACT_ATOMS: atom_id res chain seq x y z
N MET A 1 -5.38 7.29 -0.67
CA MET A 1 -5.09 6.66 -1.98
C MET A 1 -3.59 6.47 -2.11
N ALA A 2 -3.15 5.38 -2.71
CA ALA A 2 -1.72 5.06 -2.85
C ALA A 2 -1.26 5.27 -4.29
N LYS A 3 -0.20 6.04 -4.48
CA LYS A 3 0.36 6.32 -5.80
C LYS A 3 1.28 5.19 -6.26
N CYS A 4 1.03 4.66 -7.46
CA CYS A 4 1.91 3.69 -8.08
C CYS A 4 3.26 4.32 -8.43
N SER A 5 4.35 3.74 -7.97
CA SER A 5 5.71 4.23 -8.24
C SER A 5 6.17 4.06 -9.69
N LYS A 6 5.46 3.24 -10.49
CA LYS A 6 5.81 2.96 -11.89
C LYS A 6 5.16 3.92 -12.89
N CYS A 7 3.85 4.14 -12.75
CA CYS A 7 3.06 4.92 -13.72
C CYS A 7 2.37 6.13 -13.10
N GLY A 8 2.49 6.34 -11.79
CA GLY A 8 1.88 7.47 -11.10
C GLY A 8 0.37 7.37 -10.86
N THR A 9 -0.29 6.30 -11.32
CA THR A 9 -1.72 6.06 -11.08
C THR A 9 -2.03 5.95 -9.59
N GLU A 10 -3.08 6.62 -9.15
CA GLU A 10 -3.57 6.52 -7.77
C GLU A 10 -4.55 5.35 -7.63
N VAL A 11 -4.27 4.49 -6.66
CA VAL A 11 -5.08 3.30 -6.36
C VAL A 11 -5.72 3.49 -4.99
N ALA A 12 -7.05 3.46 -4.93
CA ALA A 12 -7.78 3.69 -3.68
C ALA A 12 -7.80 2.48 -2.75
N LYS A 13 -7.98 1.28 -3.31
CA LYS A 13 -8.21 0.05 -2.54
C LYS A 13 -6.97 -0.85 -2.55
N PRO A 14 -6.44 -1.25 -1.38
CA PRO A 14 -5.45 -2.31 -1.32
C PRO A 14 -6.09 -3.67 -1.62
N GLU A 15 -5.31 -4.56 -2.24
CA GLU A 15 -5.66 -5.97 -2.43
C GLU A 15 -5.54 -6.76 -1.11
N LYS A 16 -4.54 -6.43 -0.29
CA LYS A 16 -4.34 -7.02 1.04
C LYS A 16 -3.80 -5.99 2.01
N THR A 17 -4.23 -6.03 3.26
CA THR A 17 -3.72 -5.19 4.34
C THR A 17 -3.17 -6.04 5.48
N TRP A 18 -2.15 -5.54 6.17
CA TRP A 18 -1.63 -6.12 7.40
C TRP A 18 -1.04 -5.03 8.30
N THR A 19 -1.02 -5.30 9.60
CA THR A 19 -0.47 -4.38 10.60
C THR A 19 0.87 -4.90 11.08
N LEU A 20 1.88 -4.02 11.03
CA LEU A 20 3.18 -4.24 11.64
C LEU A 20 3.19 -3.50 12.98
N ALA A 21 3.19 -4.24 14.09
CA ALA A 21 3.19 -3.68 15.45
C ALA A 21 4.44 -4.14 16.22
N PRO A 22 5.60 -3.50 16.03
CA PRO A 22 6.80 -3.81 16.80
C PRO A 22 6.66 -3.34 18.25
N LYS A 23 7.20 -4.10 19.20
CA LYS A 23 7.20 -3.73 20.62
C LYS A 23 7.99 -2.43 20.82
N GLY A 24 7.36 -1.42 21.43
CA GLY A 24 7.97 -0.11 21.68
C GLY A 24 7.98 0.86 20.48
N LYS A 25 7.34 0.52 19.36
CA LYS A 25 7.16 1.42 18.21
C LYS A 25 5.69 1.57 17.84
N LYS A 26 5.36 2.66 17.15
CA LYS A 26 4.00 2.87 16.62
C LYS A 26 3.68 1.79 15.59
N ALA A 27 2.50 1.18 15.71
CA ALA A 27 2.01 0.23 14.73
C ALA A 27 1.75 0.94 13.38
N VAL A 28 2.08 0.27 12.29
CA VAL A 28 1.87 0.77 10.93
C VAL A 28 1.05 -0.24 10.15
N THR A 29 -0.05 0.21 9.56
CA THR A 29 -0.84 -0.59 8.63
C THR A 29 -0.30 -0.41 7.22
N VAL A 30 0.09 -1.53 6.60
CA VAL A 30 0.59 -1.58 5.23
C VAL A 30 -0.44 -2.26 4.35
N GLY A 31 -0.73 -1.64 3.20
CA GLY A 31 -1.53 -2.23 2.13
C GLY A 31 -0.63 -2.65 0.96
N LEU A 32 -0.90 -3.81 0.39
CA LEU A 32 -0.46 -4.23 -0.94
C LEU A 32 -1.51 -3.77 -1.95
N TYR A 33 -1.09 -3.07 -2.99
CA TYR A 33 -1.94 -2.55 -4.05
C TYR A 33 -1.53 -3.16 -5.38
N LYS A 34 -2.51 -3.43 -6.24
CA LYS A 34 -2.29 -3.79 -7.64
C LYS A 34 -2.68 -2.60 -8.50
N CYS A 35 -1.75 -2.10 -9.31
CA CYS A 35 -2.02 -0.99 -10.21
C CYS A 35 -2.92 -1.45 -11.36
N PRO A 36 -4.08 -0.84 -11.60
CA PRO A 36 -4.95 -1.21 -12.71
C PRO A 36 -4.41 -0.75 -14.06
N SER A 37 -3.52 0.25 -14.08
CA SER A 37 -2.98 0.81 -15.32
C SER A 37 -1.79 0.00 -15.86
N CYS A 38 -0.84 -0.39 -15.01
CA CYS A 38 0.37 -1.10 -15.43
C CYS A 38 0.53 -2.51 -14.85
N GLY A 39 -0.44 -2.97 -14.05
CA GLY A 39 -0.43 -4.31 -13.45
C GLY A 39 0.57 -4.51 -12.30
N ALA A 40 1.42 -3.52 -12.01
CA ALA A 40 2.46 -3.62 -10.99
C ALA A 40 1.87 -3.71 -9.57
N PHE A 41 2.48 -4.56 -8.74
CA PHE A 41 2.21 -4.63 -7.31
C PHE A 41 3.12 -3.67 -6.54
N PHE A 42 2.57 -2.94 -5.58
CA PHE A 42 3.33 -2.03 -4.73
C PHE A 42 2.74 -1.95 -3.33
N ARG A 43 3.58 -1.60 -2.35
CA ARG A 43 3.17 -1.47 -0.94
C ARG A 43 3.12 0.01 -0.57
N ALA A 44 2.08 0.40 0.16
CA ALA A 44 1.96 1.72 0.75
C ALA A 44 1.30 1.64 2.11
N SER A 45 1.70 2.51 3.04
CA SER A 45 1.02 2.63 4.33
C SER A 45 -0.41 3.15 4.09
N SER A 46 -1.43 2.48 4.62
CA SER A 46 -2.74 3.11 4.74
C SER A 46 -2.67 4.05 5.94
N LYS A 47 -2.55 5.35 5.67
CA LYS A 47 -2.61 6.36 6.71
C LYS A 47 -4.05 6.73 6.99
#